data_AF-A0A9P4HF17-F1
#
_entry.id   AF-A0A9P4HF17-F1
#
_cell.length_a   1.000
_cell.length_b   1.000
_cell.length_c   1.000
_cell.angle_alpha   90.00
_cell.angle_beta   90.00
_cell.angle_gamma   90.00
#
_symmetry.space_group_name_H-M   'P 1'
#
loop_
_entity.id
_entity.type
_entity.pdbx_description
1 polymer ?
#
loop_
_entity_poly.entity_id
_entity_poly.type
_entity_poly.pdbx_seq_one_letter_code
_entity_poly.pdbx_strand_id
1 'polypeptide(L)'
;MSSTTQPTQPAGKRAMKCTLPARATYPQGHHRRSIKLLANALSGGWNNSEDNVVNLHKFDPKILHEDFQVYLEIVYTNKFTPIQENQYNTQLCRVYVIAKAMMDRQTRNVLLQAMYDGTQEVDENGRLYYPGSMCVRVIYKGTMSAADPMRRLLVDMIHDASTLTWYGGTAQKVLPNEFLFDLALRGRTRASPTYTPLEYDILEYLEEEPETAEEEEKDNLVVQVAGGPL
;
A
#
# COMPACT_ATOMS: atom_id res chain seq x y z
N MET A 1 32.56 -20.85 -51.85
CA MET A 1 32.12 -19.72 -51.00
C MET A 1 31.64 -20.28 -49.69
N SER A 2 32.50 -20.36 -48.69
CA SER A 2 32.22 -21.02 -47.40
C SER A 2 31.77 -19.97 -46.39
N SER A 3 30.52 -20.01 -45.96
CA SER A 3 29.97 -19.11 -44.94
C SER A 3 30.29 -19.64 -43.55
N THR A 4 31.17 -18.94 -42.83
CA THR A 4 31.47 -19.17 -41.42
C THR A 4 30.38 -18.52 -40.56
N THR A 5 29.52 -19.34 -39.96
CA THR A 5 28.53 -18.91 -38.97
C THR A 5 29.20 -18.77 -37.61
N GLN A 6 29.22 -17.56 -37.04
CA GLN A 6 29.72 -17.33 -35.69
C GLN A 6 28.70 -17.74 -34.62
N PRO A 7 29.15 -18.30 -33.48
CA PRO A 7 28.27 -18.70 -32.39
C PRO A 7 27.81 -17.49 -31.56
N THR A 8 26.50 -17.37 -31.41
CA THR A 8 25.82 -16.39 -30.57
C THR A 8 26.13 -16.65 -29.09
N GLN A 9 26.71 -15.66 -28.40
CA GLN A 9 26.99 -15.76 -26.98
C GLN A 9 25.69 -15.75 -26.14
N PRO A 10 25.62 -16.54 -25.05
CA PRO A 10 24.46 -16.55 -24.16
C PRO A 10 24.39 -15.25 -23.35
N ALA A 11 23.22 -14.62 -23.37
CA ALA A 11 22.91 -13.42 -22.60
C ALA A 11 23.16 -13.65 -21.09
N GLY A 12 24.17 -12.96 -20.56
CA GLY A 12 24.50 -12.97 -19.14
C GLY A 12 23.33 -12.43 -18.31
N LYS A 13 22.89 -13.22 -17.33
CA LYS A 13 21.93 -12.80 -16.30
C LYS A 13 22.58 -11.69 -15.48
N ARG A 14 22.27 -10.43 -15.80
CA ARG A 14 22.58 -9.28 -14.94
C ARG A 14 21.65 -9.32 -13.74
N ALA A 15 22.21 -9.59 -12.55
CA ALA A 15 21.51 -9.37 -11.30
C ALA A 15 21.15 -7.88 -11.19
N MET A 16 19.86 -7.58 -11.16
CA MET A 16 19.34 -6.24 -10.87
C MET A 16 19.73 -5.89 -9.43
N LYS A 17 20.62 -4.90 -9.26
CA LYS A 17 20.76 -4.22 -7.98
C LYS A 17 19.67 -3.14 -7.94
N CYS A 18 18.45 -3.51 -7.55
CA CYS A 18 17.51 -2.51 -7.07
C CYS A 18 18.08 -2.00 -5.74
N THR A 19 18.60 -0.79 -5.74
CA THR A 19 19.03 -0.14 -4.51
C THR A 19 17.77 0.24 -3.77
N LEU A 20 17.37 -0.57 -2.78
CA LEU A 20 16.14 -0.38 -2.00
C LEU A 20 16.07 1.03 -1.40
N PRO A 21 14.87 1.61 -1.26
CA PRO A 21 14.71 2.97 -0.74
C PRO A 21 15.35 3.19 0.61
N ALA A 22 15.88 4.40 0.77
CA ALA A 22 16.26 4.95 2.05
C ALA A 22 15.03 4.97 2.97
N ARG A 23 14.99 3.99 3.89
CA ARG A 23 14.14 3.86 5.09
C ARG A 23 13.24 5.08 5.36
N ALA A 24 11.95 4.98 5.00
CA ALA A 24 10.93 5.86 5.54
C ALA A 24 10.86 5.68 7.07
N THR A 25 11.14 6.73 7.83
CA THR A 25 11.02 6.75 9.29
C THR A 25 9.86 7.65 9.70
N TYR A 26 8.77 7.04 10.15
CA TYR A 26 7.64 7.76 10.77
C TYR A 26 7.93 8.08 12.25
N PRO A 27 7.41 9.20 12.79
CA PRO A 27 7.56 9.59 14.19
C PRO A 27 6.99 8.53 15.16
N GLN A 28 7.73 8.27 16.23
CA GLN A 28 7.64 7.06 17.08
C GLN A 28 6.46 7.05 18.09
N GLY A 29 5.45 7.90 17.95
CA GLY A 29 4.35 8.04 18.91
C GLY A 29 3.21 7.01 18.80
N HIS A 30 3.10 6.31 17.66
CA HIS A 30 1.84 5.66 17.24
C HIS A 30 1.78 4.14 17.50
N HIS A 31 2.91 3.53 17.88
CA HIS A 31 3.07 2.07 18.08
C HIS A 31 2.08 1.41 19.03
N ARG A 32 1.52 2.17 19.99
CA ARG A 32 0.61 1.63 20.99
C ARG A 32 -0.79 1.30 20.43
N ARG A 33 -1.19 1.83 19.26
CA ARG A 33 -2.60 1.76 18.80
C ARG A 33 -2.94 0.52 17.98
N SER A 34 -2.09 0.03 17.06
CA SER A 34 -2.34 -1.27 16.41
C SER A 34 -2.40 -2.42 17.42
N ILE A 35 -1.59 -2.33 18.47
CA ILE A 35 -1.64 -3.27 19.60
C ILE A 35 -2.97 -3.13 20.36
N LYS A 36 -3.55 -1.94 20.51
CA LYS A 36 -4.88 -1.75 21.12
C LYS A 36 -5.99 -2.42 20.30
N LEU A 37 -5.97 -2.35 18.96
CA LEU A 37 -6.96 -3.04 18.12
C LEU A 37 -6.88 -4.55 18.30
N LEU A 38 -5.67 -5.11 18.27
CA LEU A 38 -5.44 -6.53 18.55
C LEU A 38 -5.82 -6.91 19.99
N ALA A 39 -5.51 -6.05 20.97
CA ALA A 39 -5.89 -6.27 22.36
C ALA A 39 -7.42 -6.29 22.52
N ASN A 40 -8.13 -5.37 21.88
CA ASN A 40 -9.60 -5.30 21.90
C ASN A 40 -10.23 -6.47 21.15
N ALA A 41 -9.63 -6.90 20.04
CA ALA A 41 -10.03 -8.10 19.32
C ALA A 41 -9.93 -9.37 20.20
N LEU A 42 -8.95 -9.40 21.10
CA LEU A 42 -8.69 -10.50 22.02
C LEU A 42 -9.41 -10.35 23.37
N SER A 43 -9.99 -9.18 23.68
CA SER A 43 -10.59 -8.90 25.00
C SER A 43 -12.04 -9.38 25.14
N GLY A 44 -12.49 -10.36 24.34
CA GLY A 44 -13.75 -11.06 24.55
C GLY A 44 -15.00 -10.49 23.85
N GLY A 45 -14.96 -9.24 23.39
CA GLY A 45 -16.10 -8.56 22.76
C GLY A 45 -16.37 -8.94 21.29
N TRP A 46 -15.50 -9.74 20.67
CA TRP A 46 -15.66 -10.17 19.29
C TRP A 46 -16.27 -11.58 19.22
N ASN A 47 -17.19 -11.81 18.27
CA ASN A 47 -17.97 -13.06 18.12
C ASN A 47 -17.15 -14.37 17.95
N ASN A 48 -15.82 -14.32 17.93
CA ASN A 48 -14.93 -15.48 17.91
C ASN A 48 -14.11 -15.62 19.22
N SER A 49 -14.55 -15.02 20.32
CA SER A 49 -13.76 -14.95 21.56
C SER A 49 -13.64 -16.26 22.33
N GLU A 50 -14.50 -17.24 22.07
CA GLU A 50 -14.45 -18.51 22.81
C GLU A 50 -13.13 -19.26 22.59
N ASP A 51 -12.59 -19.20 21.36
CA ASP A 51 -11.35 -19.90 21.01
C ASP A 51 -10.11 -19.01 21.10
N ASN A 52 -10.25 -17.68 21.19
CA ASN A 52 -9.14 -16.71 21.02
C ASN A 52 -8.30 -16.93 19.75
N VAL A 53 -8.89 -17.55 18.71
CA VAL A 53 -8.24 -17.82 17.42
C VAL A 53 -8.84 -16.94 16.34
N VAL A 54 -8.02 -16.06 15.77
CA VAL A 54 -8.39 -15.32 14.56
C VAL A 54 -8.17 -16.22 13.34
N ASN A 55 -9.26 -16.71 12.74
CA ASN A 55 -9.16 -17.59 11.57
C ASN A 55 -8.88 -16.79 10.29
N LEU A 56 -7.59 -16.58 10.01
CA LEU A 56 -7.11 -15.85 8.84
C LEU A 56 -7.43 -16.54 7.51
N HIS A 57 -7.69 -17.85 7.51
CA HIS A 57 -7.97 -18.61 6.29
C HIS A 57 -9.28 -18.20 5.61
N LYS A 58 -10.18 -17.50 6.31
CA LYS A 58 -11.40 -16.95 5.72
C LYS A 58 -11.14 -15.78 4.77
N PHE A 59 -10.01 -15.08 4.88
CA PHE A 59 -9.75 -13.86 4.11
C PHE A 59 -9.32 -14.14 2.66
N ASP A 60 -8.37 -15.05 2.46
CA ASP A 60 -8.06 -15.67 1.16
C ASP A 60 -7.06 -16.82 1.44
N PRO A 61 -7.31 -18.07 1.00
CA PRO A 61 -6.31 -19.13 1.12
C PRO A 61 -5.00 -18.81 0.38
N LYS A 62 -5.00 -17.78 -0.48
CA LYS A 62 -3.82 -17.29 -1.20
C LYS A 62 -3.05 -16.20 -0.46
N ILE A 63 -3.55 -15.67 0.66
CA ILE A 63 -2.71 -14.86 1.54
C ILE A 63 -1.63 -15.79 2.08
N LEU A 64 -0.39 -15.53 1.67
CA LEU A 64 0.73 -16.36 2.08
C LEU A 64 1.06 -16.07 3.54
N HIS A 65 1.48 -17.10 4.27
CA HIS A 65 2.02 -16.94 5.63
C HIS A 65 3.11 -15.86 5.70
N GLU A 66 3.89 -15.74 4.62
CA GLU A 66 4.93 -14.72 4.43
C GLU A 66 4.37 -13.28 4.46
N ASP A 67 3.24 -13.02 3.81
CA ASP A 67 2.63 -11.68 3.77
C ASP A 67 2.15 -11.25 5.17
N PHE A 68 1.64 -12.20 5.95
CA PHE A 68 1.24 -11.93 7.33
C PHE A 68 2.44 -11.68 8.26
N GLN A 69 3.57 -12.35 8.02
CA GLN A 69 4.80 -12.08 8.76
C GLN A 69 5.28 -10.63 8.52
N VAL A 70 5.25 -10.17 7.27
CA VAL A 70 5.59 -8.77 6.93
C VAL A 70 4.62 -7.80 7.59
N TYR A 71 3.32 -8.11 7.59
CA TYR A 71 2.33 -7.31 8.31
C TYR A 71 2.72 -7.14 9.79
N LEU A 72 3.02 -8.23 10.49
CA LEU A 72 3.44 -8.18 11.89
C LEU A 72 4.73 -7.37 12.06
N GLU A 73 5.71 -7.53 11.17
CA GLU A 73 6.94 -6.74 11.21
C GLU A 73 6.65 -5.24 11.10
N ILE A 74 5.73 -4.81 10.22
CA ILE A 74 5.32 -3.40 10.14
C ILE A 74 4.66 -2.97 11.44
N VAL A 75 3.76 -3.76 12.01
CA VAL A 75 3.11 -3.42 13.29
C VAL A 75 4.15 -3.22 14.40
N TYR A 76 5.23 -4.01 14.41
CA TYR A 76 6.30 -3.93 15.43
C TYR A 76 7.43 -2.95 15.12
N THR A 77 7.65 -2.54 13.88
CA THR A 77 8.79 -1.68 13.50
C THR A 77 8.37 -0.36 12.87
N ASN A 78 7.10 -0.26 12.48
CA ASN A 78 6.49 0.80 11.68
C ASN A 78 7.21 1.01 10.34
N LYS A 79 7.77 -0.08 9.78
CA LYS A 79 8.58 -0.07 8.57
C LYS A 79 8.20 -1.23 7.69
N PHE A 80 8.07 -0.97 6.40
CA PHE A 80 7.89 -1.99 5.39
C PHE A 80 9.26 -2.52 4.93
N THR A 81 9.44 -3.83 5.03
CA THR A 81 10.64 -4.57 4.61
C THR A 81 10.18 -5.74 3.74
N PRO A 82 10.43 -5.69 2.42
CA PRO A 82 10.04 -6.78 1.53
C PRO A 82 10.86 -8.04 1.81
N ILE A 83 10.24 -9.21 1.72
CA ILE A 83 10.95 -10.51 1.78
C ILE A 83 11.65 -10.77 0.44
N GLN A 84 10.99 -10.43 -0.67
CA GLN A 84 11.49 -10.66 -2.02
C GLN A 84 11.49 -9.36 -2.82
N GLU A 85 12.67 -8.86 -3.20
CA GLU A 85 12.81 -7.60 -3.95
C GLU A 85 12.03 -7.60 -5.27
N ASN A 86 12.00 -8.73 -5.98
CA ASN A 86 11.28 -8.86 -7.25
C ASN A 86 9.75 -8.85 -7.11
N GLN A 87 9.22 -8.95 -5.90
CA GLN A 87 7.78 -8.90 -5.61
C GLN A 87 7.39 -7.71 -4.75
N TYR A 88 8.28 -6.74 -4.55
CA TYR A 88 8.10 -5.57 -3.67
C TYR A 88 6.67 -5.00 -3.71
N ASN A 89 6.22 -4.50 -4.87
CA ASN A 89 4.90 -3.89 -5.01
C ASN A 89 3.74 -4.87 -4.81
N THR A 90 3.88 -6.13 -5.25
CA THR A 90 2.81 -7.11 -5.12
C THR A 90 2.64 -7.55 -3.66
N GLN A 91 3.74 -7.78 -2.95
CA GLN A 91 3.73 -8.08 -1.53
C GLN A 91 3.15 -6.89 -0.75
N LEU A 92 3.60 -5.67 -1.03
CA LEU A 92 3.05 -4.44 -0.43
C LEU A 92 1.53 -4.39 -0.56
N CYS A 93 0.99 -4.60 -1.77
CA CYS A 93 -0.46 -4.61 -1.98
C CYS A 93 -1.19 -5.71 -1.21
N ARG A 94 -0.60 -6.90 -1.06
CA ARG A 94 -1.21 -7.99 -0.27
C ARG A 94 -1.22 -7.64 1.22
N VAL A 95 -0.11 -7.13 1.74
CA VAL A 95 0.00 -6.68 3.13
C VAL A 95 -0.99 -5.53 3.39
N TYR A 96 -1.22 -4.65 2.43
CA TYR A 96 -2.24 -3.59 2.54
C TYR A 96 -3.65 -4.17 2.68
N VAL A 97 -4.00 -5.20 1.91
CA VAL A 97 -5.29 -5.89 2.04
C VAL A 97 -5.44 -6.57 3.40
N ILE A 98 -4.36 -7.16 3.94
CA ILE A 98 -4.33 -7.71 5.30
C ILE A 98 -4.58 -6.60 6.34
N ALA A 99 -3.85 -5.49 6.25
CA ALA A 99 -4.00 -4.36 7.15
C ALA A 99 -5.42 -3.78 7.08
N LYS A 100 -6.02 -3.72 5.89
CA LYS A 100 -7.43 -3.31 5.71
C LYS A 100 -8.40 -4.25 6.41
N ALA A 101 -8.21 -5.55 6.25
CA ALA A 101 -9.01 -6.57 6.93
C ALA A 101 -8.89 -6.47 8.47
N MET A 102 -7.71 -6.09 8.97
CA MET A 102 -7.44 -5.85 10.38
C MET A 102 -7.90 -4.46 10.88
N MET A 103 -8.47 -3.64 10.00
CA MET A 103 -8.82 -2.24 10.26
C MET A 103 -7.62 -1.41 10.76
N ASP A 104 -6.40 -1.83 10.44
CA ASP A 104 -5.17 -1.14 10.82
C ASP A 104 -4.91 0.00 9.83
N ARG A 105 -5.27 1.21 10.23
CA ARG A 105 -5.07 2.43 9.43
C ARG A 105 -3.60 2.82 9.34
N GLN A 106 -2.87 2.69 10.44
CA GLN A 106 -1.47 3.09 10.53
C GLN A 106 -0.62 2.29 9.54
N THR A 107 -0.75 0.97 9.57
CA THR A 107 -0.04 0.09 8.64
C THR A 107 -0.43 0.39 7.19
N ARG A 108 -1.70 0.71 6.92
CA ARG A 108 -2.14 1.12 5.57
C ARG A 108 -1.49 2.42 5.11
N ASN A 109 -1.37 3.43 5.98
CA ASN A 109 -0.69 4.69 5.68
C ASN A 109 0.81 4.47 5.42
N VAL A 110 1.48 3.62 6.22
CA VAL A 110 2.89 3.23 5.97
C VAL A 110 3.06 2.59 4.60
N LEU A 111 2.13 1.70 4.21
CA LEU A 111 2.18 1.02 2.93
C LEU A 111 1.85 1.95 1.75
N LEU A 112 0.91 2.88 1.90
CA LEU A 112 0.64 3.93 0.92
C LEU A 112 1.89 4.78 0.66
N GLN A 113 2.53 5.23 1.74
CA GLN A 113 3.79 5.97 1.65
C GLN A 113 4.88 5.15 0.95
N ALA A 114 5.08 3.89 1.37
CA ALA A 114 6.09 3.02 0.78
C ALA A 114 5.84 2.71 -0.72
N MET A 115 4.57 2.65 -1.14
CA MET A 115 4.20 2.51 -2.55
C MET A 115 4.53 3.80 -3.31
N TYR A 116 4.17 4.96 -2.75
CA TYR A 116 4.46 6.26 -3.35
C TYR A 116 5.97 6.50 -3.49
N ASP A 117 6.73 6.33 -2.41
CA ASP A 117 8.19 6.50 -2.40
C ASP A 117 8.84 5.61 -3.46
N GLY A 118 8.41 4.34 -3.57
CA GLY A 118 8.91 3.40 -4.57
C GLY A 118 8.66 3.83 -6.02
N THR A 119 7.64 4.65 -6.28
CA THR A 119 7.40 5.21 -7.62
C THR A 119 8.23 6.45 -7.93
N GLN A 120 8.75 7.13 -6.92
CA GLN A 120 9.64 8.28 -7.09
C GLN A 120 11.10 7.85 -7.36
N GLU A 121 11.41 6.58 -7.12
CA GLU A 121 12.73 6.04 -7.40
C GLU A 121 12.96 5.88 -8.90
N VAL A 122 14.11 6.40 -9.32
CA VAL A 122 14.57 6.33 -10.70
C VAL A 122 15.63 5.23 -10.78
N ASP A 123 15.43 4.26 -11.68
CA ASP A 123 16.42 3.20 -11.92
C ASP A 123 17.71 3.76 -12.57
N GLU A 124 18.73 2.91 -12.70
CA GLU A 124 20.00 3.26 -13.36
C GLU A 124 19.81 3.78 -14.81
N ASN A 125 18.66 3.54 -15.43
CA ASN A 125 18.32 3.94 -16.79
C ASN A 125 17.42 5.19 -16.85
N GLY A 126 17.15 5.86 -15.73
CA GLY A 126 16.27 7.03 -15.71
C GLY A 126 14.78 6.69 -15.70
N ARG A 127 14.38 5.45 -15.45
CA ARG A 127 12.98 4.99 -15.50
C ARG A 127 12.39 4.93 -14.10
N LEU A 128 11.18 5.47 -13.96
CA LEU A 128 10.36 5.32 -12.77
C LEU A 128 9.75 3.92 -12.72
N TYR A 129 9.63 3.36 -11.52
CA TYR A 129 9.05 2.06 -11.30
C TYR A 129 7.56 2.17 -10.96
N TYR A 130 6.69 1.56 -11.78
CA TYR A 130 5.24 1.61 -11.57
C TYR A 130 4.66 0.25 -11.16
N PRO A 131 3.55 0.23 -10.39
CA PRO A 131 2.88 -1.00 -10.01
C PRO A 131 2.34 -1.78 -11.23
N GLY A 132 2.70 -3.05 -11.32
CA GLY A 132 2.22 -3.93 -12.39
C GLY A 132 0.76 -4.36 -12.23
N SER A 133 0.21 -5.02 -13.25
CA SER A 133 -1.19 -5.47 -13.28
C SER A 133 -1.58 -6.40 -12.13
N MET A 134 -0.63 -7.17 -11.58
CA MET A 134 -0.89 -8.02 -10.41
C MET A 134 -1.24 -7.19 -9.16
N CYS A 135 -0.60 -6.05 -8.96
CA CYS A 135 -0.87 -5.13 -7.84
C CYS A 135 -2.30 -4.62 -7.91
N VAL A 136 -2.72 -4.14 -9.10
CA VAL A 136 -4.09 -3.69 -9.37
C VAL A 136 -5.09 -4.80 -9.05
N ARG A 137 -4.85 -6.03 -9.53
CA ARG A 137 -5.75 -7.16 -9.28
C ARG A 137 -5.87 -7.49 -7.80
N VAL A 138 -4.76 -7.47 -7.06
CA VAL A 138 -4.75 -7.74 -5.61
C VAL A 138 -5.58 -6.68 -4.88
N ILE A 139 -5.33 -5.40 -5.15
CA ILE A 139 -6.05 -4.30 -4.48
C ILE A 139 -7.54 -4.31 -4.81
N TYR A 140 -7.91 -4.40 -6.10
CA TYR A 140 -9.32 -4.39 -6.48
C TYR A 140 -10.09 -5.62 -5.99
N LYS A 141 -9.43 -6.78 -5.88
CA LYS A 141 -10.07 -7.96 -5.27
C LYS A 141 -10.21 -7.81 -3.74
N GLY A 142 -9.22 -7.22 -3.08
CA GLY A 142 -9.15 -7.11 -1.62
C GLY A 142 -9.81 -5.87 -1.01
N THR A 143 -10.33 -4.98 -1.84
CA THR A 143 -11.01 -3.74 -1.42
C THR A 143 -12.32 -3.62 -2.18
N MET A 144 -13.36 -3.03 -1.61
CA MET A 144 -14.67 -2.90 -2.28
C MET A 144 -15.02 -1.46 -2.67
N SER A 145 -14.45 -0.48 -1.99
CA SER A 145 -14.81 0.93 -2.17
C SER A 145 -13.89 1.60 -3.20
N ALA A 146 -14.46 2.29 -4.17
CA ALA A 146 -13.71 3.18 -5.07
C ALA A 146 -13.02 4.33 -4.33
N ALA A 147 -13.49 4.69 -3.13
CA ALA A 147 -12.85 5.68 -2.28
C ALA A 147 -11.62 5.14 -1.52
N ASP A 148 -11.29 3.84 -1.66
CA ASP A 148 -10.10 3.26 -1.03
C ASP A 148 -8.84 4.02 -1.48
N PRO A 149 -8.01 4.53 -0.55
CA PRO A 149 -6.88 5.37 -0.93
C PRO A 149 -5.86 4.65 -1.82
N MET A 150 -5.63 3.35 -1.63
CA MET A 150 -4.69 2.60 -2.47
C MET A 150 -5.24 2.40 -3.89
N ARG A 151 -6.57 2.23 -4.06
CA ARG A 151 -7.19 2.22 -5.40
C ARG A 151 -6.96 3.56 -6.09
N ARG A 152 -7.25 4.67 -5.40
CA ARG A 152 -7.05 6.04 -5.95
C ARG A 152 -5.60 6.26 -6.35
N LEU A 153 -4.66 5.94 -5.46
CA LEU A 153 -3.22 6.08 -5.71
C LEU A 153 -2.76 5.27 -6.93
N LEU A 154 -3.19 4.01 -7.06
CA LEU A 154 -2.83 3.17 -8.21
C LEU A 154 -3.39 3.72 -9.53
N VAL A 155 -4.63 4.21 -9.52
CA VAL A 155 -5.26 4.82 -10.69
C VAL A 155 -4.47 6.05 -11.12
N ASP A 156 -4.10 6.89 -10.17
CA ASP A 156 -3.32 8.11 -10.40
C ASP A 156 -1.92 7.83 -10.96
N MET A 157 -1.18 6.91 -10.34
CA MET A 157 0.13 6.46 -10.82
C MET A 157 0.06 5.90 -12.24
N ILE A 158 -0.92 5.03 -12.53
CA ILE A 158 -1.03 4.39 -13.84
C ILE A 158 -1.55 5.36 -14.89
N HIS A 159 -2.47 6.27 -14.54
CA HIS A 159 -2.94 7.30 -15.45
C HIS A 159 -1.78 8.09 -16.04
N ASP A 160 -0.86 8.52 -15.18
CA ASP A 160 0.27 9.36 -15.59
C ASP A 160 1.37 8.58 -16.32
N ALA A 161 1.55 7.30 -15.97
CA ALA A 161 2.46 6.40 -16.68
C ALA A 161 1.90 5.90 -18.03
N SER A 162 0.58 5.93 -18.21
CA SER A 162 -0.08 5.28 -19.35
C SER A 162 0.08 6.08 -20.63
N THR A 163 0.58 5.41 -21.67
CA THR A 163 0.52 5.91 -23.04
C THR A 163 -0.74 5.39 -23.73
N LEU A 164 -1.23 6.08 -24.76
CA LEU A 164 -2.38 5.63 -25.57
C LEU A 164 -2.22 4.18 -26.09
N THR A 165 -0.98 3.75 -26.34
CA THR A 165 -0.65 2.40 -26.82
C THR A 165 -0.83 1.31 -25.76
N TRP A 166 -0.82 1.65 -24.47
CA TRP A 166 -0.95 0.69 -23.37
C TRP A 166 -2.36 0.10 -23.26
N TYR A 167 -3.39 0.89 -23.58
CA TYR A 167 -4.80 0.48 -23.48
C TYR A 167 -5.22 -0.56 -24.52
N GLY A 168 -4.64 -0.54 -25.72
CA GLY A 168 -5.13 -1.29 -26.88
C GLY A 168 -4.81 -2.79 -26.91
N GLY A 169 -4.30 -3.38 -25.83
CA GLY A 169 -3.72 -4.73 -25.85
C GLY A 169 -4.11 -5.64 -24.69
N THR A 170 -3.11 -6.29 -24.10
CA THR A 170 -3.27 -7.28 -23.02
C THR A 170 -3.87 -6.69 -21.74
N ALA A 171 -3.75 -5.38 -21.54
CA ALA A 171 -4.28 -4.66 -20.38
C ALA A 171 -5.79 -4.93 -20.18
N GLN A 172 -6.59 -4.85 -21.24
CA GLN A 172 -8.04 -5.05 -21.15
C GLN A 172 -8.45 -6.47 -20.72
N LYS A 173 -7.63 -7.48 -21.03
CA LYS A 173 -7.91 -8.88 -20.69
C LYS A 173 -7.46 -9.25 -19.28
N VAL A 174 -6.49 -8.53 -18.74
CA VAL A 174 -5.82 -8.87 -17.47
C VAL A 174 -6.30 -8.00 -16.32
N LEU A 175 -6.61 -6.73 -16.58
CA LEU A 175 -7.00 -5.77 -15.55
C LEU A 175 -8.49 -5.89 -15.18
N PRO A 176 -8.85 -5.60 -13.92
CA PRO A 176 -10.25 -5.54 -13.50
C PRO A 176 -11.04 -4.47 -14.28
N ASN A 177 -12.28 -4.77 -14.66
CA ASN A 177 -13.15 -3.80 -15.36
C ASN A 177 -13.41 -2.54 -14.53
N GLU A 178 -13.56 -2.69 -13.20
CA GLU A 178 -13.70 -1.57 -12.26
C GLU A 178 -12.52 -0.60 -12.35
N PHE A 179 -11.30 -1.14 -12.42
CA PHE A 179 -10.10 -0.31 -12.54
C PHE A 179 -10.08 0.46 -13.86
N LEU A 180 -10.44 -0.18 -14.97
CA LEU A 180 -10.52 0.50 -16.27
C LEU A 180 -11.55 1.63 -16.26
N PHE A 181 -12.66 1.45 -15.53
CA PHE A 181 -13.68 2.47 -15.36
C PHE A 181 -13.18 3.64 -14.51
N ASP A 182 -12.56 3.37 -13.36
CA ASP A 182 -11.97 4.40 -12.50
C ASP A 182 -10.89 5.20 -13.24
N LEU A 183 -10.06 4.51 -14.03
CA LEU A 183 -9.02 5.13 -14.83
C LEU A 183 -9.58 6.03 -15.94
N ALA A 184 -10.67 5.60 -16.60
CA ALA A 184 -11.38 6.42 -17.57
C ALA A 184 -12.06 7.65 -16.94
N LEU A 185 -12.64 7.50 -15.75
CA LEU A 185 -13.17 8.62 -14.98
C LEU A 185 -12.06 9.60 -14.59
N ARG A 186 -10.90 9.07 -14.18
CA ARG A 186 -9.75 9.89 -13.82
C ARG A 186 -9.30 10.75 -14.99
N GLY A 187 -9.15 10.18 -16.18
CA GLY A 187 -8.77 10.91 -17.40
C GLY A 187 -9.74 12.01 -17.84
N ARG A 188 -10.98 12.04 -17.32
CA ARG A 188 -11.91 13.17 -17.57
C ARG A 188 -11.66 14.36 -16.66
N THR A 189 -11.11 14.13 -15.48
CA THR A 189 -10.96 15.15 -14.42
C THR A 189 -9.64 15.89 -14.48
N ARG A 190 -8.63 15.33 -15.17
CA ARG A 190 -7.29 15.92 -15.27
C ARG A 190 -6.91 16.26 -16.70
N ALA A 191 -6.17 17.36 -16.84
CA ALA A 191 -5.49 17.70 -18.08
C ALA A 191 -4.44 16.63 -18.42
N SER A 192 -4.10 16.53 -19.71
CA SER A 192 -3.21 15.50 -20.29
C SER A 192 -1.97 15.21 -19.42
N PRO A 193 -1.51 13.94 -19.36
CA PRO A 193 -0.34 13.55 -18.59
C PRO A 193 0.86 14.45 -18.87
N THR A 194 1.38 15.09 -17.84
CA THR A 194 2.68 15.77 -17.87
C THR A 194 3.74 14.73 -17.52
N TYR A 195 4.71 14.49 -18.41
CA TYR A 195 5.83 13.54 -18.22
C TYR A 195 6.82 13.95 -17.09
N THR A 196 6.40 14.81 -16.16
CA THR A 196 7.18 15.25 -15.01
C THR A 196 6.99 14.29 -13.83
N PRO A 197 7.97 14.16 -12.92
CA PRO A 197 7.80 13.42 -11.68
C PRO A 197 6.53 13.83 -10.96
N LEU A 198 5.88 12.84 -10.36
CA LEU A 198 4.56 12.98 -9.78
C LEU A 198 4.60 13.91 -8.56
N GLU A 199 4.17 15.16 -8.75
CA GLU A 199 3.98 16.13 -7.67
C GLU A 199 2.63 15.89 -6.97
N TYR A 200 2.32 14.63 -6.63
CA TYR A 200 1.19 14.32 -5.76
C TYR A 200 1.56 14.66 -4.33
N ASP A 201 0.65 15.34 -3.64
CA ASP A 201 0.69 15.35 -2.19
C ASP A 201 0.19 14.00 -1.68
N ILE A 202 1.10 13.15 -1.22
CA ILE A 202 0.76 11.84 -0.64
C ILE A 202 -0.23 11.98 0.53
N LEU A 203 -0.26 13.15 1.19
CA LEU A 203 -1.19 13.45 2.26
C LEU A 203 -2.67 13.33 1.84
N GLU A 204 -3.01 13.53 0.55
CA GLU A 204 -4.39 13.35 0.03
C GLU A 204 -4.89 11.89 0.13
N TYR A 205 -3.95 10.94 0.20
CA TYR A 205 -4.25 9.51 0.28
C TYR A 205 -4.11 8.97 1.70
N LEU A 206 -3.41 9.66 2.59
CA LEU A 206 -3.28 9.22 3.96
C LEU A 206 -4.63 9.32 4.66
N GLU A 207 -5.00 8.24 5.35
CA GLU A 207 -6.21 8.24 6.15
C GLU A 207 -5.97 9.06 7.41
N GLU A 208 -6.84 10.04 7.66
CA GLU A 208 -6.84 10.79 8.91
C GLU A 208 -7.13 9.86 10.09
N GLU A 209 -6.37 10.05 11.18
CA GLU A 209 -6.71 9.39 12.42
C GLU A 209 -8.02 9.98 12.94
N PRO A 210 -8.96 9.14 13.44
CA PRO A 210 -10.12 9.68 14.10
C PRO A 210 -9.62 10.44 15.33
N GLU A 211 -9.97 11.72 15.45
CA GLU A 211 -9.69 12.50 16.65
C GLU A 211 -10.20 11.69 17.85
N THR A 212 -9.28 11.19 18.65
CA THR A 212 -9.64 10.35 19.79
C THR A 212 -10.26 11.27 20.82
N ALA A 213 -11.53 11.05 21.18
CA ALA A 213 -12.27 11.76 22.23
C ALA A 213 -11.54 11.81 23.59
N GLU A 214 -10.47 11.04 23.78
CA GLU A 214 -9.58 11.09 24.94
C GLU A 214 -8.82 12.44 25.08
N GLU A 215 -8.69 13.26 24.02
CA GLU A 215 -8.14 14.61 24.14
C GLU A 215 -9.17 15.63 24.67
N GLU A 216 -10.46 15.48 24.34
CA GLU A 216 -11.52 16.32 24.89
C GLU A 216 -11.73 16.09 26.40
N GLU A 217 -11.49 14.87 26.90
CA GLU A 217 -11.68 14.58 28.33
C GLU A 217 -10.58 15.22 29.21
N LYS A 218 -9.35 15.39 28.68
CA LYS A 218 -8.28 16.09 29.41
C LYS A 218 -8.52 17.59 29.49
N ASP A 219 -9.05 18.20 28.44
CA ASP A 219 -9.39 19.62 28.47
C ASP A 219 -10.61 19.89 29.36
N ASN A 220 -11.57 18.96 29.44
CA ASN A 220 -12.69 19.09 30.39
C ASN A 220 -12.29 18.88 31.86
N LEU A 221 -11.24 18.11 32.17
CA LEU A 221 -10.78 17.94 33.55
C LEU A 221 -10.02 19.15 34.10
N VAL A 222 -9.38 19.96 33.25
CA VAL A 222 -8.61 21.13 33.68
C VAL A 222 -9.52 22.29 34.13
N VAL A 223 -10.76 22.36 33.64
CA VAL A 223 -11.68 23.47 33.95
C VAL A 223 -12.32 23.36 35.34
N GLN A 224 -12.33 22.19 36.01
CA GLN A 224 -13.07 22.01 37.27
C GLN A 224 -12.31 22.32 38.57
N VAL A 225 -11.02 22.71 38.53
CA VAL A 225 -10.21 22.87 39.77
C VAL A 225 -10.13 24.32 40.29
N ALA A 226 -10.68 25.32 39.60
CA ALA A 226 -10.47 26.74 39.93
C ALA A 226 -11.60 27.43 40.74
N GLY A 227 -12.48 26.68 41.41
CA GLY A 227 -13.65 27.25 42.11
C GLY A 227 -13.79 26.85 43.57
N GLY A 228 -12.80 27.17 44.42
CA GLY A 228 -12.93 27.05 45.88
C GLY A 228 -13.50 28.32 46.52
N PRO A 229 -14.51 28.24 47.40
CA PRO A 229 -15.11 29.41 48.06
C PRO A 229 -14.18 30.02 49.13
N LEU A 230 -14.11 31.35 49.15
CA LEU A 230 -13.45 32.19 50.17
C LEU A 230 -14.32 32.38 51.41
#